data_AF-A0A8D0NZH6-F1
#
_entry.id   AF-A0A8D0NZH6-F1
#
_cell.length_a   1.000
_cell.length_b   1.000
_cell.length_c   1.000
_cell.angle_alpha   90.00
_cell.angle_beta   90.00
_cell.angle_gamma   90.00
#
_symmetry.space_group_name_H-M   'P 1'
#
loop_
_entity.id
_entity.type
_entity.pdbx_description
1 polymer ?
#
loop_
_entity_poly.entity_id
_entity_poly.type
_entity_poly.pdbx_seq_one_letter_code
_entity_poly.pdbx_strand_id
1 'polypeptide(L)'
;MWRGLGLALALCFLSWGGTESQGKSSFCEQPPGWSIKDQDPMLNSYGSVTVVALLQAKNYICFHETLEERRLEGLKLEKEGYSNISYIVVNHQGIASQLKYVYLKSKVSEHIPVYQQEENQTDVWTLLNGNKDDFLIYDRCGLLVYHLGLPYSFLTFPYVEEAIKTVYCENKCGNCSLKSMATAKFIHGII
;
A
#
# COMPACT_ATOMS: atom_id res chain seq x y z
N MET A 1 34.97 20.53 -58.47
CA MET A 1 34.27 19.26 -58.76
C MET A 1 34.30 18.38 -57.51
N TRP A 2 33.15 18.28 -56.82
CA TRP A 2 32.65 17.24 -55.87
C TRP A 2 31.63 17.96 -55.00
N ARG A 3 30.32 17.98 -55.31
CA ARG A 3 29.31 16.91 -55.22
C ARG A 3 29.36 16.13 -53.91
N GLY A 4 28.67 16.68 -52.92
CA GLY A 4 27.63 16.00 -52.15
C GLY A 4 28.06 14.99 -51.10
N LEU A 5 27.65 15.25 -49.86
CA LEU A 5 26.82 14.31 -49.11
C LEU A 5 26.04 15.11 -48.05
N GLY A 6 24.73 15.17 -48.22
CA GLY A 6 23.82 15.63 -47.16
C GLY A 6 23.45 14.47 -46.24
N LEU A 7 23.01 14.80 -45.03
CA LEU A 7 21.73 14.39 -44.42
C LEU A 7 21.81 14.41 -42.87
N ALA A 8 20.96 15.27 -42.31
CA ALA A 8 20.21 15.12 -41.05
C ALA A 8 20.96 14.71 -39.76
N LEU A 9 21.39 15.71 -38.98
CA LEU A 9 21.51 15.60 -37.52
C LEU A 9 20.21 16.10 -36.88
N ALA A 10 19.22 15.22 -36.76
CA ALA A 10 18.01 15.45 -35.97
C ALA A 10 17.48 14.12 -35.40
N LEU A 11 18.25 13.50 -34.51
CA LEU A 11 17.82 12.33 -33.72
C LEU A 11 18.27 12.45 -32.26
N CYS A 12 18.05 13.61 -31.66
CA CYS A 12 18.23 13.82 -30.22
C CYS A 12 17.01 14.47 -29.57
N PHE A 13 15.80 13.90 -29.75
CA PHE A 13 14.64 14.18 -28.88
C PHE A 13 13.69 12.98 -28.83
N LEU A 14 14.22 11.79 -28.55
CA LEU A 14 13.42 10.71 -27.97
C LEU A 14 14.13 10.26 -26.71
N SER A 15 14.20 11.15 -25.72
CA SER A 15 14.36 10.73 -24.33
C SER A 15 13.11 9.91 -24.00
N TRP A 16 13.25 8.59 -24.20
CA TRP A 16 12.76 7.54 -23.33
C TRP A 16 11.63 8.00 -22.39
N GLY A 17 10.48 8.29 -22.98
CA GLY A 17 9.21 8.22 -22.29
C GLY A 17 8.97 6.75 -22.04
N GLY A 18 9.59 6.23 -20.98
CA GLY A 18 9.12 4.99 -20.39
C GLY A 18 7.67 5.28 -20.01
N THR A 19 6.74 4.82 -20.85
CA THR A 19 5.42 4.48 -20.35
C THR A 19 5.69 3.46 -19.26
N GLU A 20 5.71 3.90 -18.01
CA GLU A 20 5.36 3.02 -16.90
C GLU A 20 4.05 2.39 -17.35
N SER A 21 4.10 1.12 -17.73
CA SER A 21 2.90 0.35 -17.90
C SER A 21 2.23 0.47 -16.55
N GLN A 22 1.16 1.26 -16.45
CA GLN A 22 0.21 1.11 -15.38
C GLN A 22 -0.22 -0.35 -15.48
N GLY A 23 0.41 -1.19 -14.66
CA GLY A 23 0.03 -2.59 -14.52
C GLY A 23 -1.47 -2.58 -14.31
N LYS A 24 -2.16 -3.41 -15.10
CA LYS A 24 -3.61 -3.55 -15.09
C LYS A 24 -4.13 -3.39 -13.65
N SER A 25 -4.89 -2.33 -13.38
CA SER A 25 -5.33 -2.06 -12.01
C SER A 25 -6.24 -3.21 -11.58
N SER A 26 -5.88 -3.87 -10.49
CA SER A 26 -6.63 -4.97 -9.87
C SER A 26 -7.84 -4.47 -9.08
N PHE A 27 -8.49 -3.43 -9.60
CA PHE A 27 -9.60 -2.76 -8.94
C PHE A 27 -10.79 -3.71 -8.80
N CYS A 28 -11.24 -3.88 -7.56
CA CYS A 28 -12.30 -4.79 -7.15
C CYS A 28 -12.03 -6.26 -7.48
N GLU A 29 -10.75 -6.65 -7.46
CA GLU A 29 -10.34 -8.05 -7.56
C GLU A 29 -9.92 -8.60 -6.19
N GLN A 30 -10.09 -9.90 -6.00
CA GLN A 30 -9.54 -10.60 -4.83
C GLN A 30 -8.01 -10.64 -4.96
N PRO A 31 -7.26 -10.45 -3.85
CA PRO A 31 -5.82 -10.66 -3.90
C PRO A 31 -5.52 -12.14 -4.22
N PRO A 32 -4.39 -12.44 -4.87
CA PRO A 32 -3.90 -13.81 -4.91
C PRO A 32 -3.70 -14.34 -3.49
N GLY A 33 -3.85 -15.65 -3.26
CA GLY A 33 -3.57 -16.23 -1.95
C GLY A 33 -2.10 -16.05 -1.56
N TRP A 34 -1.84 -15.53 -0.36
CA TRP A 34 -0.48 -15.29 0.14
C TRP A 34 -0.37 -15.54 1.64
N SER A 35 0.82 -15.94 2.08
CA SER A 35 1.13 -16.20 3.48
C SER A 35 2.56 -15.81 3.81
N ILE A 36 2.83 -15.60 5.09
CA ILE A 36 4.17 -15.36 5.63
C ILE A 36 4.36 -16.32 6.80
N LYS A 37 5.32 -17.24 6.69
CA LYS A 37 5.59 -18.30 7.68
C LYS A 37 4.33 -19.09 8.06
N ASP A 38 3.59 -19.56 7.04
CA ASP A 38 2.34 -20.31 7.17
C ASP A 38 1.17 -19.57 7.84
N GLN A 39 1.32 -18.26 8.07
CA GLN A 39 0.24 -17.40 8.52
C GLN A 39 -0.30 -16.61 7.34
N ASP A 40 -1.61 -16.64 7.12
CA ASP A 40 -2.29 -15.76 6.17
C ASP A 40 -2.78 -14.51 6.93
N PRO A 41 -2.15 -13.34 6.73
CA PRO A 41 -2.51 -12.12 7.46
C PRO A 41 -3.91 -11.59 7.11
N MET A 42 -4.47 -11.96 5.96
CA MET A 42 -5.79 -11.51 5.51
C MET A 42 -6.94 -12.29 6.16
N LEU A 43 -6.71 -13.52 6.64
CA LEU A 43 -7.77 -14.35 7.24
C LEU A 43 -8.50 -13.67 8.40
N ASN A 44 -7.79 -12.92 9.24
CA ASN A 44 -8.36 -12.28 10.42
C ASN A 44 -8.92 -10.87 10.12
N SER A 45 -8.87 -10.41 8.87
CA SER A 45 -9.26 -9.06 8.49
C SER A 45 -10.59 -8.98 7.75
N TYR A 46 -11.22 -10.12 7.43
CA TYR A 46 -12.57 -10.15 6.86
C TYR A 46 -13.59 -9.44 7.77
N GLY A 47 -14.46 -8.63 7.17
CA GLY A 47 -15.40 -7.76 7.88
C GLY A 47 -14.84 -6.38 8.23
N SER A 48 -13.52 -6.19 8.10
CA SER A 48 -12.81 -4.94 8.39
C SER A 48 -12.29 -4.32 7.11
N VAL A 49 -12.17 -2.99 7.08
CA VAL A 49 -11.34 -2.35 6.05
C VAL A 49 -9.90 -2.76 6.33
N THR A 50 -9.20 -3.32 5.35
CA THR A 50 -7.84 -3.85 5.56
C THR A 50 -6.83 -3.01 4.80
N VAL A 51 -5.78 -2.56 5.49
CA VAL A 51 -4.68 -1.77 4.92
C VAL A 51 -3.42 -2.61 5.00
N VAL A 52 -2.90 -3.03 3.84
CA VAL A 52 -1.61 -3.71 3.71
C VAL A 52 -0.58 -2.69 3.25
N ALA A 53 0.46 -2.47 4.05
CA ALA A 53 1.55 -1.55 3.74
C ALA A 53 2.84 -2.33 3.44
N LEU A 54 3.42 -2.10 2.26
CA LEU A 54 4.64 -2.75 1.81
C LEU A 54 5.86 -1.89 2.17
N LEU A 55 6.35 -2.02 3.41
CA LEU A 55 7.34 -1.10 3.96
C LEU A 55 8.72 -1.73 4.07
N GLN A 56 9.77 -0.93 3.86
CA GLN A 56 11.14 -1.31 4.18
C GLN A 56 11.88 -0.14 4.82
N ALA A 57 12.67 -0.43 5.85
CA ALA A 57 13.51 0.59 6.48
C ALA A 57 14.62 1.08 5.52
N LYS A 58 14.74 2.40 5.38
CA LYS A 58 15.85 3.01 4.62
C LYS A 58 17.20 2.71 5.30
N ASN A 59 18.28 2.62 4.51
CA ASN A 59 19.64 2.61 5.08
C ASN A 59 19.91 3.99 5.70
N TYR A 60 20.47 4.02 6.91
CA TYR A 60 21.08 5.23 7.46
C TYR A 60 22.18 5.68 6.50
N ILE A 61 22.00 6.81 5.80
CA ILE A 61 23.05 7.67 5.20
C ILE A 61 22.46 8.93 4.51
N CYS A 62 21.17 8.97 4.15
CA CYS A 62 20.53 10.22 3.69
C CYS A 62 19.41 10.66 4.65
N PHE A 63 19.80 11.27 5.77
CA PHE A 63 18.90 12.00 6.65
C PHE A 63 18.76 13.44 6.14
N HIS A 64 17.69 13.70 5.39
CA HIS A 64 16.87 14.87 5.63
C HIS A 64 15.48 14.35 6.03
N GLU A 65 15.22 14.45 7.33
CA GLU A 65 13.93 14.40 8.02
C GLU A 65 12.70 14.11 7.14
N THR A 66 12.19 12.86 7.11
CA THR A 66 10.80 12.60 6.64
C THR A 66 10.16 11.30 7.17
N LEU A 67 10.88 10.43 7.88
CA LEU A 67 10.34 9.14 8.33
C LEU A 67 9.93 9.08 9.81
N GLU A 68 10.27 10.09 10.61
CA GLU A 68 9.97 10.05 12.05
C GLU A 68 9.09 11.26 12.35
N GLU A 69 7.79 11.12 12.63
CA GLU A 69 7.38 10.35 13.81
C GLU A 69 6.11 9.50 13.70
N ARG A 70 5.03 9.80 12.96
CA ARG A 70 3.75 9.11 13.21
C ARG A 70 2.78 9.28 12.07
N ARG A 71 2.42 8.26 11.29
CA ARG A 71 1.24 8.40 10.40
C ARG A 71 0.41 7.17 10.08
N LEU A 72 0.93 5.94 10.13
CA LEU A 72 0.01 4.79 10.22
C LEU A 72 -0.46 4.65 11.67
N GLU A 73 -1.07 5.70 12.18
CA GLU A 73 -1.75 5.67 13.47
C GLU A 73 -3.19 5.27 13.20
N GLY A 74 -3.46 3.96 13.19
CA GLY A 74 -4.85 3.48 13.18
C GLY A 74 -5.70 4.12 14.29
N LEU A 75 -5.05 4.47 15.40
CA LEU A 75 -5.63 5.23 16.51
C LEU A 75 -6.16 6.61 16.11
N LYS A 76 -5.62 7.28 15.08
CA LYS A 76 -6.14 8.58 14.61
C LYS A 76 -7.53 8.39 14.00
N LEU A 77 -7.68 7.44 13.09
CA LEU A 77 -8.96 7.14 12.42
C LEU A 77 -9.99 6.59 13.42
N GLU A 78 -9.55 5.78 14.40
CA GLU A 78 -10.42 5.30 15.47
C GLU A 78 -10.98 6.46 16.32
N LYS A 79 -10.15 7.44 16.69
CA LYS A 79 -10.60 8.66 17.40
C LYS A 79 -11.58 9.51 16.59
N GLU A 80 -11.50 9.43 15.26
CA GLU A 80 -12.43 10.09 14.33
C GLU A 80 -13.72 9.27 14.08
N GLY A 81 -13.88 8.11 14.74
CA GLY A 81 -15.08 7.26 14.65
C GLY A 81 -15.00 6.16 13.58
N TYR A 82 -13.86 6.00 12.91
CA TYR A 82 -13.61 4.90 11.98
C TYR A 82 -13.04 3.70 12.75
N SER A 83 -13.90 2.78 13.15
CA SER A 83 -13.51 1.56 13.88
C SER A 83 -13.37 0.36 12.95
N ASN A 84 -12.85 -0.76 13.44
CA ASN A 84 -12.76 -2.00 12.65
C ASN A 84 -11.96 -1.83 11.34
N ILE A 85 -10.80 -1.19 11.44
CA ILE A 85 -9.78 -1.11 10.40
C ILE A 85 -8.62 -2.01 10.82
N SER A 86 -8.23 -2.95 9.96
CA SER A 86 -7.08 -3.83 10.17
C SER A 86 -5.87 -3.26 9.43
N TYR A 87 -4.73 -3.17 10.11
CA TYR A 87 -3.47 -2.72 9.53
C TYR A 87 -2.47 -3.87 9.53
N ILE A 88 -1.81 -4.08 8.39
CA ILE A 88 -0.83 -5.14 8.18
C ILE A 88 0.39 -4.50 7.52
N VAL A 89 1.56 -4.64 8.12
CA VAL A 89 2.82 -4.23 7.49
C VAL A 89 3.56 -5.46 7.01
N VAL A 90 3.98 -5.48 5.75
CA VAL A 90 4.80 -6.57 5.17
C VAL A 90 6.19 -6.03 4.85
N ASN A 91 7.20 -6.47 5.60
CA ASN A 91 8.59 -6.12 5.32
C ASN A 91 9.10 -6.89 4.09
N HIS A 92 9.97 -6.27 3.31
CA HIS A 92 10.57 -6.90 2.14
C HIS A 92 11.44 -8.12 2.54
N GLN A 93 11.50 -9.12 1.66
CA GLN A 93 12.16 -10.41 1.91
C GLN A 93 13.70 -10.38 1.88
N GLY A 94 14.29 -9.36 1.24
CA GLY A 94 15.75 -9.28 1.09
C GLY A 94 16.52 -9.15 2.42
N ILE A 95 17.73 -9.70 2.47
CA ILE A 95 18.61 -9.73 3.66
C ILE A 95 18.75 -8.34 4.32
N ALA A 96 18.97 -7.29 3.51
CA ALA A 96 19.13 -5.93 4.02
C ALA A 96 17.87 -5.39 4.74
N SER A 97 16.68 -5.87 4.38
CA SER A 97 15.41 -5.54 5.03
C SER A 97 15.19 -6.37 6.28
N GLN A 98 15.55 -7.66 6.25
CA GLN A 98 15.52 -8.54 7.43
C GLN A 98 16.40 -8.02 8.56
N LEU A 99 17.64 -7.60 8.24
CA LEU A 99 18.58 -7.03 9.21
C LEU A 99 18.03 -5.76 9.89
N LYS A 100 17.08 -5.06 9.26
CA LYS A 100 16.46 -3.84 9.80
C LYS A 100 15.05 -4.07 10.34
N TYR A 101 14.58 -5.31 10.41
CA TYR A 101 13.24 -5.62 10.90
C TYR A 101 12.93 -4.97 12.25
N VAL A 102 13.88 -5.04 13.19
CA VAL A 102 13.74 -4.44 14.53
C VAL A 102 13.55 -2.92 14.44
N TYR A 103 14.30 -2.25 13.56
CA TYR A 103 14.16 -0.81 13.35
C TYR A 103 12.85 -0.45 12.65
N LEU A 104 12.43 -1.20 11.63
CA LEU A 104 11.12 -0.99 11.01
C LEU A 104 10.00 -1.14 12.05
N LYS A 105 10.04 -2.21 12.84
CA LYS A 105 9.04 -2.49 13.88
C LYS A 105 8.99 -1.39 14.94
N SER A 106 10.13 -0.80 15.32
CA SER A 106 10.15 0.30 16.30
C SER A 106 9.61 1.64 15.77
N LYS A 107 9.43 1.77 14.44
CA LYS A 107 8.79 2.93 13.80
C LYS A 107 7.31 2.73 13.49
N VAL A 108 6.80 1.52 13.68
CA VAL A 108 5.38 1.18 13.52
C VAL A 108 4.73 1.13 14.91
N SER A 109 3.44 1.49 15.01
CA SER A 109 2.71 1.38 16.27
C SER A 109 2.71 -0.07 16.78
N GLU A 110 2.86 -0.26 18.09
CA GLU A 110 2.92 -1.59 18.72
C GLU A 110 1.69 -2.47 18.43
N HIS A 111 0.54 -1.85 18.17
CA HIS A 111 -0.72 -2.53 17.86
C HIS A 111 -0.83 -3.00 16.40
N ILE A 112 0.10 -2.59 15.53
CA ILE A 112 0.10 -2.96 14.12
C ILE A 112 1.11 -4.09 13.91
N PRO A 113 0.67 -5.28 13.46
CA PRO A 113 1.58 -6.37 13.18
C PRO A 113 2.50 -6.05 12.00
N VAL A 114 3.79 -6.33 12.17
CA VAL A 114 4.81 -6.24 11.14
C VAL A 114 5.28 -7.66 10.81
N TYR A 115 4.97 -8.12 9.60
CA TYR A 115 5.33 -9.44 9.11
C TYR A 115 6.66 -9.39 8.38
N GLN A 116 7.61 -10.22 8.80
CA GLN A 116 8.89 -10.40 8.11
C GLN A 116 8.81 -11.57 7.13
N GLN A 117 8.95 -11.26 5.85
CA GLN A 117 9.14 -12.26 4.81
C GLN A 117 10.51 -12.96 4.94
N GLU A 118 10.57 -14.26 4.65
CA GLU A 118 11.83 -15.00 4.57
C GLU A 118 12.46 -14.90 3.17
N GLU A 119 13.77 -15.12 3.04
CA GLU A 119 14.46 -14.95 1.75
C GLU A 119 14.02 -16.00 0.70
N ASN A 120 13.66 -17.20 1.15
CA ASN A 120 13.36 -18.35 0.29
C ASN A 120 11.86 -18.62 0.09
N GLN A 121 10.97 -17.79 0.64
CA GLN A 121 9.54 -17.91 0.39
C GLN A 121 9.15 -17.20 -0.91
N THR A 122 7.88 -17.33 -1.31
CA THR A 122 7.32 -16.53 -2.40
C THR A 122 7.34 -15.05 -2.01
N ASP A 123 7.82 -14.19 -2.90
CA ASP A 123 7.84 -12.75 -2.67
C ASP A 123 6.42 -12.19 -2.71
N VAL A 124 5.90 -11.88 -1.53
CA VAL A 124 4.56 -11.32 -1.34
C VAL A 124 4.45 -9.96 -2.03
N TRP A 125 5.52 -9.17 -2.10
CA TRP A 125 5.47 -7.86 -2.76
C TRP A 125 5.21 -8.02 -4.26
N THR A 126 6.01 -8.87 -4.91
CA THR A 126 5.82 -9.21 -6.33
C THR A 126 4.44 -9.84 -6.57
N LEU A 127 4.00 -10.76 -5.68
CA LEU A 127 2.72 -11.44 -5.80
C LEU A 127 1.53 -10.45 -5.74
N LEU A 128 1.61 -9.45 -4.86
CA LEU A 128 0.62 -8.37 -4.75
C LEU A 128 0.80 -7.27 -5.82
N ASN A 129 1.72 -7.46 -6.78
CA ASN A 129 2.11 -6.47 -7.79
C ASN A 129 2.51 -5.11 -7.17
N GLY A 130 3.07 -5.13 -5.96
CA GLY A 130 3.37 -3.95 -5.17
C GLY A 130 4.84 -3.59 -5.14
N ASN A 131 5.10 -2.30 -4.96
CA ASN A 131 6.43 -1.72 -4.83
C ASN A 131 6.70 -1.25 -3.40
N LYS A 132 7.93 -0.77 -3.19
CA LYS A 132 8.34 -0.12 -1.96
C LYS A 132 7.42 1.03 -1.60
N ASP A 133 7.01 1.02 -0.33
CA ASP A 133 6.19 2.04 0.30
C ASP A 133 4.77 2.12 -0.31
N ASP A 134 4.30 1.07 -0.99
CA ASP A 134 2.92 0.99 -1.50
C ASP A 134 1.92 0.65 -0.39
N PHE A 135 0.69 1.16 -0.53
CA PHE A 135 -0.46 0.81 0.30
C PHE A 135 -1.54 0.15 -0.55
N LEU A 136 -1.97 -1.03 -0.14
CA LEU A 136 -3.10 -1.74 -0.70
C LEU A 136 -4.26 -1.69 0.30
N ILE A 137 -5.40 -1.15 -0.12
CA ILE A 137 -6.57 -0.95 0.74
C ILE A 137 -7.70 -1.82 0.21
N TYR A 138 -8.14 -2.75 1.03
CA TYR A 138 -9.19 -3.71 0.74
C TYR A 138 -10.47 -3.34 1.48
N ASP A 139 -11.60 -3.60 0.84
CA ASP A 139 -12.90 -3.49 1.49
C ASP A 139 -13.15 -4.63 2.50
N ARG A 140 -14.30 -4.60 3.16
CA ARG A 140 -14.70 -5.58 4.17
C ARG A 140 -14.86 -7.01 3.63
N CYS A 141 -14.97 -7.16 2.31
CA CYS A 141 -15.09 -8.44 1.62
C CYS A 141 -13.74 -8.91 1.07
N GLY A 142 -12.65 -8.19 1.36
CA GLY A 142 -11.31 -8.54 0.92
C GLY A 142 -11.03 -8.17 -0.54
N LEU A 143 -11.86 -7.33 -1.17
CA LEU A 143 -11.61 -6.86 -2.54
C LEU A 143 -10.70 -5.64 -2.52
N LEU A 144 -9.68 -5.62 -3.38
CA LEU A 144 -8.74 -4.51 -3.49
C LEU A 144 -9.43 -3.28 -4.09
N VAL A 145 -9.49 -2.17 -3.35
CA VAL A 145 -10.13 -0.93 -3.82
C VAL A 145 -9.11 0.12 -4.24
N TYR A 146 -8.02 0.26 -3.48
CA TYR A 146 -6.94 1.19 -3.79
C TYR A 146 -5.59 0.50 -3.73
N HIS A 147 -4.75 0.81 -4.69
CA HIS A 147 -3.32 0.52 -4.68
C HIS A 147 -2.59 1.85 -4.90
N LEU A 148 -2.00 2.36 -3.82
CA LEU A 148 -1.34 3.66 -3.78
C LEU A 148 0.16 3.45 -3.72
N GLY A 149 0.85 3.73 -4.82
CA GLY A 149 2.31 3.88 -4.83
C GLY A 149 2.74 5.33 -4.73
N LEU A 150 4.04 5.56 -4.82
CA LEU A 150 4.59 6.92 -4.83
C LEU A 150 4.05 7.71 -6.05
N PRO A 151 3.78 9.02 -5.90
CA PRO A 151 3.93 9.85 -4.69
C PRO A 151 2.71 9.80 -3.74
N TYR A 152 1.64 9.09 -4.10
CA TYR A 152 0.38 9.06 -3.33
C TYR A 152 0.46 8.28 -2.02
N SER A 153 1.47 7.42 -1.89
CA SER A 153 1.76 6.71 -0.63
C SER A 153 2.52 7.53 0.41
N PHE A 154 2.93 8.77 0.08
CA PHE A 154 3.53 9.65 1.07
C PHE A 154 2.51 10.03 2.13
N LEU A 155 2.67 9.45 3.33
CA LEU A 155 1.77 9.69 4.45
C LEU A 155 1.69 11.16 4.87
N THR A 156 2.67 12.01 4.51
CA THR A 156 2.59 13.47 4.71
C THR A 156 1.38 14.11 4.04
N PHE A 157 0.84 13.47 3.01
CA PHE A 157 -0.37 13.87 2.33
C PHE A 157 -1.56 12.98 2.73
N PRO A 158 -2.80 13.46 2.59
CA PRO A 158 -3.98 12.75 3.11
C PRO A 158 -4.42 11.57 2.24
N TYR A 159 -3.76 11.27 1.13
CA TYR A 159 -4.26 10.30 0.13
C TYR A 159 -4.55 8.91 0.69
N VAL A 160 -3.66 8.35 1.52
CA VAL A 160 -3.87 7.04 2.16
C VAL A 160 -5.04 7.11 3.13
N GLU A 161 -5.12 8.17 3.93
CA GLU A 161 -6.20 8.38 4.91
C GLU A 161 -7.55 8.55 4.21
N GLU A 162 -7.62 9.37 3.16
CA GLU A 162 -8.82 9.59 2.35
C GLU A 162 -9.26 8.30 1.66
N ALA A 163 -8.34 7.53 1.08
CA ALA A 163 -8.67 6.25 0.48
C ALA A 163 -9.26 5.27 1.52
N ILE A 164 -8.70 5.21 2.73
CA ILE A 164 -9.27 4.40 3.82
C ILE A 164 -10.69 4.87 4.17
N LYS A 165 -10.89 6.18 4.33
CA LYS A 165 -12.22 6.79 4.62
C LYS A 165 -13.22 6.49 3.51
N THR A 166 -12.81 6.58 2.26
CA THR A 166 -13.64 6.25 1.09
C THR A 166 -14.03 4.78 1.09
N VAL A 167 -13.08 3.84 1.29
CA VAL A 167 -13.38 2.40 1.37
C VAL A 167 -14.29 2.08 2.55
N TYR A 168 -14.13 2.79 3.66
CA TYR A 168 -14.96 2.62 4.85
C TYR A 168 -16.42 3.02 4.60
N CYS A 169 -16.63 4.20 4.00
CA CYS A 169 -17.95 4.80 3.82
C CYS A 169 -18.69 4.25 2.61
N GLU A 170 -17.99 4.04 1.49
CA GLU A 170 -18.60 3.74 0.20
C GLU A 170 -18.60 2.24 -0.12
N ASN A 171 -19.36 1.84 -1.15
CA ASN A 171 -19.41 0.47 -1.69
C ASN A 171 -18.77 0.48 -3.09
N LYS A 172 -17.48 0.82 -3.18
CA LYS A 172 -16.78 0.96 -4.48
C LYS A 172 -16.80 -0.33 -5.31
N CYS A 173 -16.76 -1.49 -4.65
CA CYS A 173 -16.78 -2.81 -5.30
C CYS A 173 -18.14 -3.50 -5.28
N GLY A 174 -19.22 -2.74 -5.04
CA GLY A 174 -20.58 -3.26 -5.01
C GLY A 174 -21.00 -3.80 -3.63
N ASN A 175 -21.95 -4.74 -3.62
CA ASN A 175 -22.59 -5.18 -2.39
C ASN A 175 -21.69 -6.14 -1.59
N CYS A 176 -21.21 -5.67 -0.44
CA CYS A 176 -20.52 -6.49 0.55
C CYS A 176 -21.46 -6.80 1.72
N SER A 177 -21.86 -8.07 1.89
CA SER A 177 -22.77 -8.51 2.97
C SER A 177 -22.20 -8.26 4.37
N LEU A 178 -20.87 -8.29 4.51
CA LEU A 178 -20.16 -8.06 5.77
C LEU A 178 -20.21 -6.61 6.24
N LYS A 179 -20.60 -5.65 5.38
CA LYS A 179 -20.79 -4.25 5.79
C LYS A 179 -21.98 -4.08 6.73
N SER A 180 -23.04 -4.89 6.56
CA SER A 180 -24.28 -4.82 7.34
C SER A 180 -24.09 -5.03 8.84
N MET A 181 -22.99 -5.67 9.26
CA MET A 181 -22.69 -5.92 10.67
C MET A 181 -22.05 -4.72 11.39
N ALA A 182 -21.49 -3.74 10.67
CA ALA A 182 -20.71 -2.65 11.27
C ALA A 182 -21.41 -1.27 11.24
N THR A 183 -22.45 -1.09 10.42
CA THR A 183 -22.99 0.26 10.10
C THR A 183 -24.50 0.35 10.32
N ALA A 184 -24.92 0.57 11.56
CA ALA A 184 -26.24 1.12 11.85
C ALA A 184 -26.22 2.43 12.67
N LYS A 185 -25.04 3.00 12.99
CA LYS A 185 -24.96 4.09 13.99
C LYS A 185 -24.37 5.45 13.57
N PHE A 186 -23.83 5.63 12.35
CA PHE A 186 -23.14 6.89 12.04
C PHE A 186 -23.54 7.60 10.73
N ILE A 187 -24.49 7.09 9.95
CA ILE A 187 -24.80 7.69 8.63
C ILE A 187 -25.79 8.89 8.73
N HIS A 188 -26.37 9.19 9.89
CA HIS A 188 -27.27 10.35 10.06
C HIS A 188 -26.72 11.38 11.05
N GLY A 189 -25.73 12.16 10.63
CA GLY A 189 -25.12 13.19 11.48
C GLY A 189 -24.46 14.35 10.73
N ILE A 190 -24.96 14.71 9.55
CA ILE A 190 -24.73 16.03 8.94
C ILE A 190 -26.05 16.48 8.29
N ILE A 191 -26.88 17.19 9.07
CA ILE A 191 -27.82 18.21 8.58
C ILE A 191 -27.62 19.42 9.49
#